data_AF-A0A2E3XUL0-F1
#
_entry.id   AF-A0A2E3XUL0-F1
#
_cell.length_a   1.000
_cell.length_b   1.000
_cell.length_c   1.000
_cell.angle_alpha   90.00
_cell.angle_beta   90.00
_cell.angle_gamma   90.00
#
_symmetry.space_group_name_H-M   'P 1'
#
loop_
_entity.id
_entity.type
_entity.pdbx_description
1 polymer ?
#
loop_
_entity_poly.entity_id
_entity_poly.type
_entity_poly.pdbx_seq_one_letter_code
_entity_poly.pdbx_strand_id
1 'polypeptide(L)'
;NIATIGASGSLAKISLKKYGKRISNHRGKMHELFKSVENYIHPFATFESDKHKFYPKIVKTHYPRATHISFHGGKSSIAGQGELKKLKFDPLFCINHTNAMLRANINRLFRRTWNTTKRIEQLQKHLDIYCYAFNSGLIR
;
A
#
# COMPACT_ATOMS: atom_id res chain seq x y z
N ASN A 1 -1.06 11.42 2.22
CA ASN A 1 -2.40 10.81 2.01
C ASN A 1 -2.51 9.46 2.70
N ILE A 2 -2.96 9.39 3.96
CA ILE A 2 -3.24 8.11 4.65
C ILE A 2 -4.75 7.86 4.70
N ALA A 3 -5.13 6.60 4.47
CA ALA A 3 -6.49 6.11 4.62
C ALA A 3 -6.68 5.28 5.88
N THR A 4 -7.91 5.29 6.38
CA THR A 4 -8.44 4.35 7.37
C THR A 4 -9.21 3.26 6.64
N ILE A 5 -8.97 2.01 7.01
CA ILE A 5 -9.69 0.83 6.51
C ILE A 5 -10.37 0.14 7.68
N GLY A 6 -11.66 -0.18 7.50
CA GLY A 6 -12.43 -0.97 8.45
C GLY A 6 -11.98 -2.43 8.48
N ALA A 7 -12.10 -3.09 9.64
CA ALA A 7 -11.75 -4.51 9.73
C ALA A 7 -12.73 -5.37 8.93
N SER A 8 -12.22 -6.39 8.24
CA SER A 8 -12.98 -7.34 7.43
C SER A 8 -12.49 -8.77 7.65
N GLY A 9 -13.29 -9.76 7.21
CA GLY A 9 -12.95 -11.18 7.31
C GLY A 9 -13.12 -11.78 8.72
N SER A 10 -12.49 -12.92 8.96
CA SER A 10 -12.65 -13.72 10.20
C SER A 10 -12.26 -12.96 11.47
N LEU A 11 -11.28 -12.04 11.37
CA LEU A 11 -10.79 -11.25 12.50
C LEU A 11 -11.57 -9.95 12.73
N ALA A 12 -12.61 -9.65 11.93
CA ALA A 12 -13.35 -8.40 12.03
C ALA A 12 -14.02 -8.22 13.41
N LYS A 13 -14.66 -9.27 13.94
CA LYS A 13 -15.31 -9.25 15.26
C LYS A 13 -14.31 -8.97 16.38
N ILE A 14 -13.14 -9.61 16.33
CA ILE A 14 -12.06 -9.43 17.32
C ILE A 14 -11.51 -8.01 17.25
N SER A 15 -11.24 -7.50 16.05
CA SER A 15 -10.77 -6.12 15.86
C SER A 15 -11.80 -5.11 16.35
N LEU A 16 -13.08 -5.32 16.08
CA LEU A 16 -14.16 -4.42 16.50
C LEU A 16 -14.25 -4.36 18.02
N LYS A 17 -14.22 -5.53 18.70
CA LYS A 17 -14.21 -5.61 20.16
C LYS A 17 -13.00 -4.90 20.78
N LYS A 18 -11.82 -5.02 20.16
CA LYS A 18 -10.58 -4.48 20.72
C LYS A 18 -10.36 -3.00 20.45
N TYR A 19 -10.69 -2.52 19.25
CA TYR A 19 -10.30 -1.19 18.76
C TYR A 19 -11.49 -0.30 18.38
N GLY A 20 -12.72 -0.81 18.45
CA GLY A 20 -13.90 -0.10 17.98
C GLY A 20 -14.06 -0.09 16.46
N LYS A 21 -15.15 0.52 16.00
CA LYS A 21 -15.50 0.61 14.57
C LYS A 21 -14.60 1.65 13.89
N ARG A 22 -13.97 1.25 12.78
CA ARG A 22 -13.19 2.16 11.93
C ARG A 22 -13.93 2.40 10.62
N ILE A 23 -14.23 3.66 10.31
CA ILE A 23 -14.88 4.04 9.05
C ILE A 23 -13.85 3.97 7.94
N SER A 24 -14.18 3.24 6.89
CA SER A 24 -13.31 3.06 5.73
C SER A 24 -13.42 4.28 4.81
N ASN A 25 -12.32 5.01 4.61
CA ASN A 25 -12.26 6.16 3.70
C ASN A 25 -11.25 5.96 2.55
N HIS A 26 -10.70 4.75 2.40
CA HIS A 26 -9.65 4.45 1.42
C HIS A 26 -10.02 4.79 -0.02
N ARG A 27 -11.28 4.64 -0.43
CA ARG A 27 -11.71 5.00 -1.79
C ARG A 27 -11.54 6.49 -2.05
N GLY A 28 -12.08 7.35 -1.17
CA GLY A 28 -11.94 8.80 -1.29
C GLY A 28 -10.48 9.22 -1.25
N LYS A 29 -9.71 8.68 -0.30
CA LYS A 29 -8.27 8.95 -0.18
C LYS A 29 -7.45 8.50 -1.39
N MET A 30 -7.87 7.45 -2.08
CA MET A 30 -7.24 7.05 -3.34
C MET A 30 -7.54 8.05 -4.46
N HIS A 31 -8.77 8.56 -4.56
CA HIS A 31 -9.07 9.61 -5.54
C HIS A 31 -8.27 10.89 -5.25
N GLU A 32 -8.15 11.28 -3.98
CA GLU A 32 -7.30 12.40 -3.57
C GLU A 32 -5.83 12.18 -3.97
N LEU A 33 -5.30 10.97 -3.77
CA LEU A 33 -3.93 10.63 -4.16
C LEU A 33 -3.74 10.76 -5.67
N PHE A 34 -4.58 10.10 -6.48
CA PHE A 34 -4.47 10.13 -7.93
C PHE A 34 -4.56 11.55 -8.47
N LYS A 35 -5.50 12.36 -7.95
CA LYS A 35 -5.61 13.77 -8.30
C LYS A 35 -4.35 14.57 -7.93
N SER A 36 -3.75 14.29 -6.77
CA SER A 36 -2.53 15.00 -6.34
C SER A 36 -1.29 14.69 -7.18
N VAL A 37 -1.28 13.54 -7.88
CA VAL A 37 -0.15 13.13 -8.73
C VAL A 37 -0.45 13.22 -10.23
N GLU A 38 -1.65 13.67 -10.59
CA GLU A 38 -2.15 13.71 -11.97
C GLU A 38 -1.18 14.40 -12.93
N ASN A 39 -0.66 15.56 -12.53
CA ASN A 39 0.23 16.39 -13.33
C ASN A 39 1.68 15.87 -13.40
N TYR A 40 2.05 14.86 -12.62
CA TYR A 40 3.40 14.29 -12.62
C TYR A 40 3.50 12.97 -13.37
N ILE A 41 2.37 12.39 -13.78
CA ILE A 41 2.33 11.10 -14.49
C ILE A 41 1.87 11.33 -15.93
N HIS A 42 2.60 10.77 -16.88
CA HIS A 42 2.29 10.91 -18.30
C HIS A 42 0.88 10.35 -18.61
N PRO A 43 0.05 11.02 -19.44
CA PRO A 43 -1.32 10.57 -19.72
C PRO A 43 -1.44 9.18 -20.36
N PHE A 44 -0.36 8.70 -20.99
CA PHE A 44 -0.25 7.38 -21.61
C PHE A 44 0.65 6.42 -20.81
N ALA A 45 0.87 6.69 -19.52
CA ALA A 45 1.66 5.81 -18.67
C ALA A 45 1.05 4.39 -18.57
N THR A 46 1.89 3.41 -18.28
CA THR A 46 1.47 2.06 -17.93
C THR A 46 1.38 1.94 -16.41
N PHE A 47 0.21 1.56 -15.91
CA PHE A 47 -0.02 1.25 -14.50
C PHE A 47 -0.02 -0.26 -14.32
N GLU A 48 0.85 -0.74 -13.45
CA GLU A 48 0.92 -2.14 -13.05
C GLU A 48 0.43 -2.30 -11.60
N SER A 49 -0.48 -3.25 -11.37
CA SER A 49 -1.00 -3.52 -10.03
C SER A 49 -1.31 -4.99 -9.80
N ASP A 50 -1.68 -5.34 -8.57
CA ASP A 50 -2.38 -6.59 -8.33
C ASP A 50 -3.83 -6.53 -8.86
N LYS A 51 -4.59 -7.61 -8.65
CA LYS A 51 -6.00 -7.72 -9.04
C LYS A 51 -6.99 -7.08 -8.05
N HIS A 52 -6.59 -6.06 -7.30
CA HIS A 52 -7.55 -5.38 -6.43
C HIS A 52 -8.67 -4.72 -7.24
N LYS A 53 -9.92 -4.98 -6.84
CA LYS A 53 -11.14 -4.63 -7.60
C LYS A 53 -11.30 -3.13 -7.92
N PHE A 54 -10.62 -2.25 -7.18
CA PHE A 54 -10.75 -0.81 -7.35
C PHE A 54 -9.72 -0.19 -8.31
N TYR A 55 -8.58 -0.85 -8.56
CA TYR A 55 -7.53 -0.27 -9.41
C TYR A 55 -7.99 0.01 -10.84
N PRO A 56 -8.69 -0.91 -11.54
CA PRO A 56 -9.11 -0.63 -12.92
C PRO A 56 -10.01 0.61 -13.03
N LYS A 57 -10.97 0.74 -12.11
CA LYS A 57 -11.91 1.86 -12.11
C LYS A 57 -11.20 3.19 -11.82
N ILE A 58 -10.33 3.23 -10.81
CA ILE A 58 -9.69 4.48 -10.42
C ILE A 58 -8.67 4.95 -11.45
N VAL A 59 -7.89 4.04 -12.04
CA VAL A 59 -6.96 4.37 -13.12
C VAL A 59 -7.73 4.91 -14.31
N LYS A 60 -8.83 4.26 -14.72
CA LYS A 60 -9.66 4.76 -15.84
C LYS A 60 -10.27 6.13 -15.57
N THR A 61 -10.65 6.44 -14.33
CA THR A 61 -11.22 7.74 -13.94
C THR A 61 -10.21 8.87 -14.07
N HIS A 62 -8.98 8.71 -13.59
CA HIS A 62 -7.98 9.80 -13.58
C HIS A 62 -7.05 9.78 -14.79
N TYR A 63 -6.81 8.62 -15.39
CA TYR A 63 -5.94 8.45 -16.55
C TYR A 63 -6.65 7.63 -17.65
N PRO A 64 -7.66 8.22 -18.34
CA PRO A 64 -8.49 7.49 -19.29
C PRO A 64 -7.73 6.96 -20.51
N ARG A 65 -6.54 7.51 -20.79
CA ARG A 65 -5.63 7.13 -21.89
C ARG A 65 -4.49 6.22 -21.47
N ALA A 66 -4.35 5.93 -20.18
CA ALA A 66 -3.32 5.04 -19.67
C ALA A 66 -3.65 3.57 -19.92
N THR A 67 -2.62 2.74 -19.96
CA THR A 67 -2.75 1.29 -19.98
C THR A 67 -2.70 0.76 -18.55
N HIS A 68 -3.67 -0.06 -18.15
CA HIS A 68 -3.68 -0.72 -16.84
C HIS A 68 -3.50 -2.23 -16.99
N ILE A 69 -2.46 -2.77 -16.36
CA ILE A 69 -2.12 -4.19 -16.35
C ILE A 69 -2.23 -4.71 -14.92
N SER A 70 -2.95 -5.82 -14.74
CA SER A 70 -3.15 -6.43 -13.41
C SER A 70 -2.60 -7.84 -13.36
N PHE A 71 -1.79 -8.13 -12.34
CA PHE A 71 -1.16 -9.43 -12.12
C PHE A 71 -1.80 -10.18 -10.95
N HIS A 72 -1.89 -11.50 -11.04
CA HIS A 72 -2.29 -12.33 -9.90
C HIS A 72 -1.16 -12.41 -8.88
N GLY A 73 -1.50 -12.25 -7.61
CA GLY A 73 -0.56 -12.50 -6.52
C GLY A 73 -0.23 -13.99 -6.36
N GLY A 74 1.05 -14.29 -6.12
CA GLY A 74 1.49 -15.64 -5.77
C GLY A 74 1.20 -16.00 -4.31
N LYS A 75 0.95 -17.30 -4.06
CA LYS A 75 0.99 -17.84 -2.70
C LYS A 75 2.42 -17.70 -2.15
N SER A 76 2.54 -17.32 -0.88
CA SER A 76 3.85 -17.32 -0.21
C SER A 76 4.41 -18.73 -0.13
N SER A 77 5.72 -18.84 -0.30
CA SER A 77 6.47 -20.06 -0.03
C SER A 77 6.49 -20.34 1.47
N ILE A 78 6.57 -21.62 1.83
CA ILE A 78 6.77 -22.04 3.22
C ILE A 78 8.22 -21.76 3.64
N ALA A 79 9.16 -21.79 2.69
CA ALA A 79 10.54 -21.40 2.90
C ALA A 79 10.69 -19.85 2.92
N GLY A 80 11.32 -19.32 3.97
CA GLY A 80 11.55 -17.88 4.17
C GLY A 80 10.52 -17.19 5.09
N GLN A 81 10.68 -15.88 5.35
CA GLN A 81 9.78 -15.09 6.21
C GLN A 81 8.47 -14.66 5.51
N GLY A 82 8.02 -15.42 4.48
CA GLY A 82 6.80 -15.15 3.71
C GLY A 82 6.97 -14.19 2.51
N GLU A 83 8.17 -13.67 2.29
CA GLU A 83 8.54 -12.74 1.21
C GLU A 83 8.62 -13.45 -0.15
N LEU A 84 9.20 -14.65 -0.18
CA LEU A 84 9.31 -15.46 -1.38
C LEU A 84 7.95 -16.05 -1.75
N LYS A 85 7.60 -15.95 -3.04
CA LYS A 85 6.39 -16.58 -3.60
C LYS A 85 6.73 -17.94 -4.19
N LYS A 86 5.73 -18.84 -4.26
CA LYS A 86 5.86 -20.15 -4.92
C LYS A 86 5.95 -20.07 -6.45
N LEU A 87 5.91 -18.87 -7.02
CA LEU A 87 5.99 -18.64 -8.46
C LEU A 87 7.46 -18.67 -8.90
N LYS A 88 7.73 -19.17 -10.12
CA LYS A 88 9.06 -19.09 -10.73
C LYS A 88 9.51 -17.64 -10.96
N PHE A 89 8.56 -16.79 -11.36
CA PHE A 89 8.75 -15.35 -11.55
C PHE A 89 7.54 -14.62 -10.97
N ASP A 90 7.77 -13.63 -10.11
CA ASP A 90 6.72 -12.81 -9.50
C ASP A 90 6.74 -11.39 -10.11
N PRO A 91 5.80 -11.05 -11.01
CA PRO A 91 5.74 -9.71 -11.60
C PRO A 91 5.45 -8.62 -10.56
N LEU A 92 4.94 -8.99 -9.38
CA LEU A 92 4.68 -8.06 -8.29
C LEU A 92 5.85 -7.95 -7.30
N PHE A 93 6.98 -8.64 -7.56
CA PHE A 93 8.10 -8.69 -6.63
C PHE A 93 8.60 -7.30 -6.24
N CYS A 94 8.86 -6.42 -7.21
CA CYS A 94 9.37 -5.07 -6.94
C CYS A 94 8.44 -4.25 -6.03
N ILE A 95 7.13 -4.29 -6.28
CA ILE A 95 6.13 -3.58 -5.48
C ILE A 95 6.03 -4.21 -4.08
N ASN A 96 5.98 -5.54 -3.99
CA ASN A 96 5.91 -6.26 -2.72
C ASN A 96 7.16 -6.02 -1.86
N HIS A 97 8.33 -6.04 -2.47
CA HIS A 97 9.62 -5.75 -1.84
C HIS A 97 9.65 -4.30 -1.32
N THR A 98 9.23 -3.33 -2.15
CA THR A 98 9.14 -1.91 -1.76
C THR A 98 8.21 -1.73 -0.56
N ASN A 99 7.04 -2.38 -0.56
CA ASN A 99 6.10 -2.35 0.55
C ASN A 99 6.64 -3.04 1.83
N ALA A 100 7.43 -4.11 1.67
CA ALA A 100 8.11 -4.76 2.79
C ALA A 100 9.16 -3.85 3.42
N MET A 101 9.98 -3.18 2.59
CA MET A 101 10.96 -2.20 3.03
C MET A 101 10.32 -1.01 3.74
N LEU A 102 9.22 -0.46 3.19
CA LEU A 102 8.41 0.58 3.82
C LEU A 102 7.96 0.16 5.23
N ARG A 103 7.42 -1.05 5.35
CA ARG A 103 6.92 -1.57 6.64
C ARG A 103 8.05 -1.78 7.64
N ALA A 104 9.20 -2.28 7.21
CA ALA A 104 10.35 -2.55 8.06
C ALA A 104 11.00 -1.27 8.60
N ASN A 105 11.07 -0.22 7.78
CA ASN A 105 11.72 1.05 8.13
C ASN A 105 10.80 2.04 8.86
N ILE A 106 9.51 1.77 8.94
CA ILE A 106 8.56 2.57 9.71
C ILE A 106 8.20 1.81 10.98
N ASN A 107 8.84 2.18 12.11
CA ASN A 107 8.64 1.55 13.43
C ASN A 107 7.17 1.44 13.85
N ARG A 108 6.30 2.33 13.36
CA ARG A 108 4.85 2.35 13.65
C ARG A 108 4.09 1.20 12.95
N LEU A 109 4.64 0.68 11.85
CA LEU A 109 4.08 -0.41 11.05
C LEU A 109 4.69 -1.77 11.42
N PHE A 110 5.94 -1.80 11.89
CA PHE A 110 6.63 -3.05 12.21
C PHE A 110 6.32 -3.58 13.62
N ARG A 111 6.34 -2.73 14.67
CA ARG A 111 6.13 -3.19 16.07
C ARG A 111 5.08 -2.38 16.81
N ARG A 112 4.19 -3.11 17.51
CA ARG A 112 3.09 -2.51 18.28
C ARG A 112 3.58 -1.67 19.47
N THR A 113 4.67 -2.07 20.13
CA THR A 113 5.12 -1.46 21.41
C THR A 113 6.15 -0.35 21.26
N TRP A 114 6.83 -0.26 20.12
CA TRP A 114 7.96 0.68 19.93
C TRP A 114 7.56 2.14 19.70
N ASN A 115 6.28 2.41 19.53
CA ASN A 115 5.76 3.76 19.44
C ASN A 115 4.59 3.90 20.42
N THR A 116 4.73 4.78 21.40
CA THR A 116 3.72 5.03 22.44
C THR A 116 2.53 5.80 21.88
N THR A 117 2.74 6.73 20.96
CA THR A 117 1.65 7.44 20.27
C THR A 117 1.10 6.57 19.13
N LYS A 118 -0.23 6.53 18.94
CA LYS A 118 -0.91 5.78 17.85
C LYS A 118 -1.79 6.68 16.99
N ARG A 119 -1.28 7.88 16.68
CA ARG A 119 -1.96 8.90 15.87
C ARG A 119 -1.67 8.73 14.38
N ILE A 120 -2.66 9.03 13.53
CA ILE A 120 -2.55 8.92 12.07
C ILE A 120 -1.65 10.01 11.49
N GLU A 121 -1.66 11.22 12.06
CA GLU A 121 -0.79 12.33 11.62
C GLU A 121 0.69 11.98 11.76
N GLN A 122 1.05 11.24 12.81
CA GLN A 122 2.42 10.80 13.04
C GLN A 122 2.86 9.71 12.05
N LEU A 123 1.92 8.90 11.56
CA LEU A 123 2.21 7.98 10.46
C LEU A 123 2.50 8.78 9.18
N GLN A 124 1.81 9.90 8.93
CA GLN A 124 2.08 10.74 7.75
C GLN A 124 3.50 11.29 7.81
N LYS A 125 3.90 11.87 8.93
CA LYS A 125 5.26 12.38 9.14
C LYS A 125 6.34 11.32 8.89
N HIS A 126 6.12 10.09 9.36
CA HIS A 126 7.06 8.99 9.11
C HIS A 126 7.10 8.59 7.63
N LEU A 127 5.95 8.58 6.95
CA LEU A 127 5.91 8.33 5.50
C LEU A 127 6.66 9.42 4.74
N ASP A 128 6.50 10.69 5.12
CA ASP A 128 7.16 11.80 4.44
C ASP A 128 8.70 11.69 4.57
N ILE A 129 9.19 11.38 5.77
CA ILE A 129 10.62 11.12 6.02
C ILE A 129 11.10 9.91 5.21
N TYR A 130 10.35 8.81 5.22
CA TYR A 130 10.71 7.60 4.48
C TYR A 130 10.76 7.87 2.97
N CYS A 131 9.77 8.56 2.40
CA CYS A 131 9.73 8.91 0.98
C CYS A 131 10.95 9.76 0.59
N TYR A 132 11.32 10.75 1.42
CA TYR A 132 12.52 11.54 1.19
C TYR A 132 13.78 10.67 1.22
N ALA A 133 13.95 9.83 2.24
CA ALA A 133 15.11 8.95 2.37
C ALA A 133 15.19 7.93 1.21
N PHE A 134 14.06 7.33 0.85
CA PHE A 134 13.94 6.40 -0.27
C PHE A 134 14.38 7.04 -1.58
N ASN A 135 13.85 8.23 -1.89
CA ASN A 135 14.20 8.96 -3.11
C ASN A 135 15.63 9.51 -3.09
N SER A 136 16.23 9.70 -1.90
CA SER A 136 17.61 10.19 -1.75
C SER A 136 18.67 9.07 -1.80
N GLY A 137 18.24 7.79 -1.85
CA GLY A 137 19.15 6.65 -2.04
C GLY A 137 19.21 5.64 -0.89
N LEU A 138 18.17 5.52 -0.06
CA LEU A 138 18.07 4.44 0.94
C LEU A 138 18.12 3.05 0.32
N ILE A 139 17.69 2.91 -0.94
CA ILE A 139 17.89 1.73 -1.77
C ILE A 139 18.79 2.15 -2.93
N ARG A 140 20.10 1.97 -2.77
CA ARG A 140 21.12 2.08 -3.81
C ARG A 140 21.84 0.76 -3.93
#